data_AF-A0A849QXG3-F1
#
_entry.id   AF-A0A849QXG3-F1
#
_cell.length_a   1.000
_cell.length_b   1.000
_cell.length_c   1.000
_cell.angle_alpha   90.00
_cell.angle_beta   90.00
_cell.angle_gamma   90.00
#
_symmetry.space_group_name_H-M   'P 1'
#
loop_
_entity.id
_entity.type
_entity.pdbx_description
1 polymer ?
#
loop_
_entity_poly.entity_id
_entity_poly.type
_entity_poly.pdbx_seq_one_letter_code
_entity_poly.pdbx_strand_id
1 'polypeptide(L)'
;MNIISKIPAIVFMVMMLTAGAGCITGSDTSSPEYEIAWLGTPPAESKAIEMKIAQEVSPYSGIKYSNITLSRSGDNDRIRIHAVAVSSSSRYPDLYDFTYRDGELIRVGYLLEAIPEPVRNEAIGIAVQNEEISAAFAAGANAYDTPSVKRILPETAEKFYTPKTLFSVTWMDSSVSALVDMDTRQVVEVWSGN
;
A
#
# COMPACT_ATOMS: atom_id res chain seq x y z
N MET A 1 12.34 -47.55 -44.92
CA MET A 1 12.13 -46.51 -45.97
C MET A 1 10.69 -46.66 -46.46
N ASN A 2 9.95 -45.54 -46.59
CA ASN A 2 8.50 -45.35 -46.85
C ASN A 2 7.62 -45.64 -45.61
N ILE A 3 7.22 -44.69 -44.74
CA ILE A 3 6.53 -43.38 -44.81
C ILE A 3 5.05 -43.45 -45.26
N ILE A 4 4.18 -42.85 -44.40
CA ILE A 4 2.79 -42.36 -44.58
C ILE A 4 1.73 -43.48 -44.45
N SER A 5 0.75 -43.44 -43.55
CA SER A 5 -0.17 -42.32 -43.32
C SER A 5 -0.73 -42.29 -41.89
N LYS A 6 -0.89 -41.05 -41.39
CA LYS A 6 -1.50 -40.66 -40.13
C LYS A 6 -3.03 -40.64 -40.27
N ILE A 7 -3.72 -40.93 -39.17
CA ILE A 7 -4.97 -40.34 -38.62
C ILE A 7 -5.71 -41.44 -37.83
N PRO A 8 -5.98 -41.19 -36.54
CA PRO A 8 -7.37 -41.15 -36.07
C PRO A 8 -7.59 -39.84 -35.26
N ALA A 9 -8.54 -38.99 -35.63
CA ALA A 9 -9.97 -39.08 -35.31
C ALA A 9 -10.25 -38.93 -33.79
N ILE A 10 -10.58 -37.69 -33.40
CA ILE A 10 -11.73 -37.25 -32.54
C ILE A 10 -11.84 -37.97 -31.17
N VAL A 11 -11.83 -37.29 -30.02
CA VAL A 11 -12.96 -36.55 -29.42
C VAL A 11 -12.41 -35.56 -28.38
N PHE A 12 -12.72 -34.27 -28.53
CA PHE A 12 -12.54 -33.25 -27.49
C PHE A 12 -13.89 -33.11 -26.78
N MET A 13 -14.05 -33.73 -25.61
CA MET A 13 -15.28 -33.64 -24.82
C MET A 13 -15.15 -32.47 -23.84
N VAL A 14 -15.60 -31.29 -24.26
CA VAL A 14 -15.74 -30.11 -23.38
C VAL A 14 -17.01 -30.30 -22.54
N MET A 15 -16.83 -30.63 -21.26
CA MET A 15 -17.92 -30.55 -20.28
C MET A 15 -18.03 -29.11 -19.79
N MET A 16 -18.96 -28.35 -20.36
CA MET A 16 -19.53 -27.19 -19.70
C MET A 16 -20.52 -27.69 -18.64
N LEU A 17 -20.22 -27.43 -17.36
CA LEU A 17 -21.24 -27.38 -16.31
C LEU A 17 -21.43 -25.92 -15.91
N THR A 18 -22.47 -25.32 -16.48
CA THR A 18 -23.09 -24.08 -16.02
C THR A 18 -24.06 -24.36 -14.88
N ALA A 19 -24.28 -23.31 -14.09
CA ALA A 19 -25.33 -23.13 -13.07
C ALA A 19 -24.95 -23.51 -11.63
N GLY A 20 -24.46 -22.49 -10.93
CA GLY A 20 -24.59 -22.33 -9.49
C GLY A 20 -24.69 -20.83 -9.20
N ALA A 21 -25.86 -20.24 -9.43
CA ALA A 21 -26.18 -18.89 -9.01
C ALA A 21 -26.25 -18.87 -7.48
N GLY A 22 -25.13 -18.52 -6.84
CA GLY A 22 -25.07 -18.10 -5.45
C GLY A 22 -24.81 -16.61 -5.42
N CYS A 23 -25.87 -15.80 -5.32
CA CYS A 23 -25.74 -14.43 -4.89
C CYS A 23 -25.17 -14.45 -3.47
N ILE A 24 -23.88 -14.22 -3.30
CA ILE A 24 -23.30 -13.89 -2.00
C ILE A 24 -23.64 -12.42 -1.75
N THR A 25 -24.88 -12.16 -1.34
CA THR A 25 -25.22 -10.93 -0.61
C THR A 25 -24.87 -11.16 0.85
N GLY A 26 -23.60 -11.00 1.14
CA GLY A 26 -23.07 -10.93 2.50
C GLY A 26 -22.25 -9.65 2.62
N SER A 27 -22.92 -8.48 2.57
CA SER A 27 -22.32 -7.27 3.10
C SER A 27 -22.39 -7.35 4.62
N ASP A 28 -21.53 -8.16 5.22
CA ASP A 28 -21.18 -7.97 6.61
C ASP A 28 -20.40 -6.66 6.66
N THR A 29 -21.11 -5.54 6.79
CA THR A 29 -20.54 -4.29 7.25
C THR A 29 -20.17 -4.51 8.72
N SER A 30 -19.10 -5.26 8.95
CA SER A 30 -18.40 -5.28 10.22
C SER A 30 -17.94 -3.85 10.47
N SER A 31 -18.52 -3.22 11.50
CA SER A 31 -18.03 -1.93 11.95
C SER A 31 -16.52 -2.05 12.17
N PRO A 32 -15.71 -1.10 11.67
CA PRO A 32 -14.27 -1.19 11.84
C PRO A 32 -13.91 -1.30 13.32
N GLU A 33 -12.90 -2.11 13.66
CA GLU A 33 -12.40 -2.30 15.03
C GLU A 33 -11.73 -1.02 15.61
N TYR A 34 -11.73 0.08 14.86
CA TYR A 34 -11.09 1.35 15.21
C TYR A 34 -12.11 2.49 15.16
N GLU A 35 -11.85 3.52 15.96
CA GLU A 35 -12.66 4.73 15.95
C GLU A 35 -12.29 5.63 14.77
N ILE A 36 -13.30 6.21 14.10
CA ILE A 36 -13.10 7.28 13.13
C ILE A 36 -13.60 8.59 13.74
N ALA A 37 -12.72 9.57 13.84
CA ALA A 37 -13.01 10.87 14.41
C ALA A 37 -12.78 11.99 13.39
N TRP A 38 -13.67 12.99 13.36
CA TRP A 38 -13.50 14.18 12.53
C TRP A 38 -12.86 15.33 13.32
N LEU A 39 -11.83 15.94 12.74
CA LEU A 39 -11.30 17.21 13.17
C LEU A 39 -12.12 18.33 12.52
N GLY A 40 -12.93 19.01 13.33
CA GLY A 40 -13.85 20.06 12.89
C GLY A 40 -15.21 19.51 12.45
N THR A 41 -15.96 20.32 11.70
CA THR A 41 -17.33 19.95 11.29
C THR A 41 -17.29 18.94 10.15
N PRO A 42 -17.82 17.71 10.34
CA PRO A 42 -17.89 16.70 9.29
C PRO A 42 -18.79 17.17 8.13
N PRO A 43 -18.55 16.68 6.90
CA PRO A 43 -19.47 16.89 5.79
C PRO A 43 -20.80 16.14 6.02
N ALA A 44 -21.84 16.55 5.29
CA ALA A 44 -23.16 15.91 5.40
C ALA A 44 -23.10 14.40 5.04
N GLU A 45 -22.21 14.05 4.13
CA GLU A 45 -21.97 12.69 3.63
C GLU A 45 -20.98 11.89 4.49
N SER A 46 -20.62 12.39 5.68
CA SER A 46 -19.58 11.80 6.55
C SER A 46 -19.72 10.29 6.76
N LYS A 47 -20.93 9.77 6.97
CA LYS A 47 -21.14 8.31 7.11
C LYS A 47 -20.81 7.51 5.85
N ALA A 48 -21.16 8.03 4.67
CA ALA A 48 -20.80 7.38 3.41
C ALA A 48 -19.29 7.44 3.17
N ILE A 49 -18.66 8.57 3.51
CA ILE A 49 -17.21 8.76 3.43
C ILE A 49 -16.48 7.80 4.39
N GLU A 50 -16.91 7.71 5.64
CA GLU A 50 -16.33 6.82 6.67
C GLU A 50 -16.33 5.36 6.21
N MET A 51 -17.45 4.87 5.66
CA MET A 51 -17.56 3.51 5.13
C MET A 51 -16.60 3.27 3.97
N LYS A 52 -16.49 4.22 3.03
CA LYS A 52 -15.57 4.10 1.88
C LYS A 52 -14.10 4.15 2.32
N ILE A 53 -13.76 5.03 3.27
CA ILE A 53 -12.41 5.08 3.86
C ILE A 53 -12.06 3.75 4.49
N ALA A 54 -12.98 3.11 5.22
CA ALA A 54 -12.73 1.80 5.84
C ALA A 54 -12.43 0.68 4.83
N GLN A 55 -12.88 0.82 3.59
CA GLN A 55 -12.57 -0.12 2.49
C GLN A 55 -11.24 0.21 1.80
N GLU A 56 -10.82 1.47 1.84
CA GLU A 56 -9.66 1.98 1.11
C GLU A 56 -8.36 2.00 1.94
N VAL A 57 -8.45 2.05 3.27
CA VAL A 57 -7.28 1.96 4.14
C VAL A 57 -6.85 0.51 4.29
N SER A 58 -5.55 0.27 4.30
CA SER A 58 -5.00 -1.08 4.30
C SER A 58 -3.82 -1.14 5.28
N PRO A 59 -4.03 -1.43 6.58
CA PRO A 59 -2.92 -1.52 7.54
C PRO A 59 -1.90 -2.58 7.11
N TYR A 60 -0.64 -2.42 7.49
CA TYR A 60 0.37 -3.47 7.28
C TYR A 60 0.02 -4.74 8.07
N SER A 61 0.45 -5.91 7.60
CA SER A 61 0.23 -7.17 8.30
C SER A 61 0.80 -7.11 9.73
N GLY A 62 -0.02 -7.43 10.72
CA GLY A 62 0.36 -7.31 12.14
C GLY A 62 0.20 -5.90 12.74
N ILE A 63 -0.28 -4.93 11.97
CA ILE A 63 -0.71 -3.61 12.46
C ILE A 63 -2.24 -3.57 12.52
N LYS A 64 -2.75 -3.05 13.64
CA LYS A 64 -4.15 -2.63 13.78
C LYS A 64 -4.18 -1.16 14.06
N TYR A 65 -5.02 -0.41 13.35
CA TYR A 65 -5.26 0.98 13.68
C TYR A 65 -6.00 1.07 15.01
N SER A 66 -5.61 2.04 15.84
CA SER A 66 -6.31 2.38 17.07
C SER A 66 -7.40 3.41 16.78
N ASN A 67 -7.10 4.39 15.94
CA ASN A 67 -8.05 5.36 15.43
C ASN A 67 -7.61 5.93 14.08
N ILE A 68 -8.57 6.49 13.36
CA ILE A 68 -8.35 7.28 12.15
C ILE A 68 -8.94 8.66 12.37
N THR A 69 -8.11 9.69 12.29
CA THR A 69 -8.55 11.08 12.36
C THR A 69 -8.71 11.63 10.95
N LEU A 70 -9.89 12.15 10.64
CA LEU A 70 -10.23 12.76 9.36
C LEU A 70 -10.28 14.27 9.48
N SER A 71 -9.72 14.99 8.52
CA SER A 71 -9.96 16.43 8.36
C SER A 71 -10.39 16.70 6.94
N ARG A 72 -11.25 17.72 6.76
CA ARG A 72 -11.70 18.13 5.43
C ARG A 72 -11.13 19.49 5.04
N SER A 73 -10.88 19.63 3.74
CA SER A 73 -10.66 20.91 3.07
C SER A 73 -11.43 20.94 1.75
N GLY A 74 -11.53 22.11 1.11
CA GLY A 74 -12.33 22.30 -0.11
C GLY A 74 -13.78 22.72 0.15
N ASP A 75 -14.55 22.81 -0.93
CA ASP A 75 -15.97 23.15 -0.92
C ASP A 75 -16.86 21.89 -0.96
N ASN A 76 -18.17 22.08 -1.05
CA ASN A 76 -19.12 20.97 -1.03
C ASN A 76 -19.13 20.16 -2.34
N ASP A 77 -18.66 20.73 -3.46
CA ASP A 77 -18.67 20.06 -4.76
C ASP A 77 -17.45 19.13 -4.91
N ARG A 78 -16.35 19.45 -4.22
CA ARG A 78 -15.15 18.61 -4.17
C ARG A 78 -14.51 18.68 -2.79
N ILE A 79 -14.80 17.67 -1.99
CA ILE A 79 -14.28 17.54 -0.63
C ILE A 79 -12.92 16.85 -0.69
N ARG A 80 -11.87 17.48 -0.18
CA ARG A 80 -10.58 16.83 0.08
C ARG A 80 -10.57 16.33 1.51
N ILE A 81 -10.16 15.09 1.70
CA ILE A 81 -10.11 14.46 3.01
C ILE A 81 -8.68 14.01 3.27
N HIS A 82 -8.12 14.48 4.37
CA HIS A 82 -6.83 14.02 4.90
C HIS A 82 -7.13 13.07 6.05
N ALA A 83 -6.67 11.83 5.94
CA ALA A 83 -6.83 10.80 6.97
C ALA A 83 -5.48 10.47 7.60
N VAL A 84 -5.44 10.47 8.93
CA VAL A 84 -4.28 10.07 9.74
C VAL A 84 -4.67 8.83 10.52
N ALA A 85 -4.14 7.68 10.12
CA ALA A 85 -4.39 6.40 10.78
C ALA A 85 -3.20 6.07 11.70
N VAL A 86 -3.46 5.98 13.00
CA VAL A 86 -2.44 5.68 14.01
C VAL A 86 -2.63 4.28 14.57
N SER A 87 -1.55 3.69 15.06
CA SER A 87 -1.56 2.40 15.72
C SER A 87 -0.74 2.47 17.00
N SER A 88 -1.21 1.89 18.08
CA SER A 88 -0.44 1.76 19.31
C SER A 88 0.81 0.87 19.17
N SER A 89 0.90 0.07 18.10
CA SER A 89 2.05 -0.81 17.82
C SER A 89 3.03 -0.23 16.80
N SER A 90 2.87 1.03 16.39
CA SER A 90 3.79 1.74 15.50
C SER A 90 4.07 3.14 16.00
N ARG A 91 5.31 3.60 15.88
CA ARG A 91 5.67 5.00 16.17
C ARG A 91 5.13 5.98 15.12
N TYR A 92 5.01 5.52 13.87
CA TYR A 92 4.66 6.36 12.74
C TYR A 92 3.23 6.04 12.26
N PRO A 93 2.46 7.06 11.84
CA PRO A 93 1.13 6.87 11.28
C PRO A 93 1.18 6.45 9.80
N ASP A 94 0.05 5.96 9.31
CA ASP A 94 -0.27 6.00 7.88
C ASP A 94 -1.06 7.27 7.58
N LEU A 95 -0.72 7.94 6.50
CA LEU A 95 -1.45 9.09 5.98
C LEU A 95 -2.08 8.73 4.64
N TYR A 96 -3.30 9.20 4.43
CA TYR A 96 -4.01 9.03 3.18
C TYR A 96 -4.66 10.34 2.77
N ASP A 97 -4.62 10.63 1.47
CA ASP A 97 -5.30 11.75 0.86
C ASP A 97 -6.38 11.24 -0.08
N PHE A 98 -7.60 11.72 0.11
CA PHE A 98 -8.74 11.37 -0.72
C PHE A 98 -9.41 12.62 -1.31
N THR A 99 -10.01 12.43 -2.47
CA THR A 99 -11.02 13.33 -3.02
C THR A 99 -12.37 12.63 -3.00
N TYR A 100 -13.39 13.30 -2.47
CA TYR A 100 -14.77 12.84 -2.52
C TYR A 100 -15.60 13.77 -3.41
N ARG A 101 -16.25 13.21 -4.41
CA ARG A 101 -17.07 13.93 -5.39
C ARG A 101 -18.07 12.96 -6.01
N ASP A 102 -19.30 13.41 -6.26
CA ASP A 102 -20.34 12.66 -6.96
C ASP A 102 -20.60 11.25 -6.38
N GLY A 103 -20.44 11.10 -5.05
CA GLY A 103 -20.62 9.81 -4.35
C GLY A 103 -19.40 8.87 -4.40
N GLU A 104 -18.33 9.27 -5.07
CA GLU A 104 -17.10 8.49 -5.20
C GLU A 104 -16.00 9.01 -4.29
N LEU A 105 -15.25 8.08 -3.68
CA LEU A 105 -14.06 8.37 -2.89
C LEU A 105 -12.85 7.87 -3.69
N ILE A 106 -11.93 8.77 -4.02
CA ILE A 106 -10.74 8.45 -4.81
C ILE A 106 -9.52 8.73 -3.95
N ARG A 107 -8.70 7.72 -3.69
CA ARG A 107 -7.39 7.88 -3.06
C ARG A 107 -6.43 8.55 -4.04
N VAL A 108 -6.00 9.75 -3.73
CA VAL A 108 -5.10 10.56 -4.57
C VAL A 108 -3.65 10.55 -4.09
N GLY A 109 -3.42 10.13 -2.85
CA GLY A 109 -2.08 10.03 -2.28
C GLY A 109 -2.06 9.19 -1.00
N TYR A 110 -0.88 8.73 -0.62
CA TYR A 110 -0.65 8.08 0.67
C TYR A 110 0.81 8.24 1.11
N LEU A 111 1.03 8.08 2.41
CA LEU A 111 2.33 7.88 3.05
C LEU A 111 2.16 6.79 4.10
N LEU A 112 2.67 5.57 3.85
CA LEU A 112 2.39 4.42 4.71
C LEU A 112 3.61 4.06 5.56
N GLU A 113 3.69 4.62 6.76
CA GLU A 113 4.80 4.35 7.69
C GLU A 113 4.37 3.57 8.93
N ALA A 114 3.10 3.20 9.10
CA ALA A 114 2.66 2.33 10.19
C ALA A 114 3.13 0.88 9.94
N ILE A 115 4.38 0.61 10.33
CA ILE A 115 5.10 -0.65 10.09
C ILE A 115 5.69 -1.12 11.44
N PRO A 116 5.56 -2.41 11.81
CA PRO A 116 6.15 -2.93 13.03
C PRO A 116 7.66 -2.69 13.06
N GLU A 117 8.18 -2.26 14.21
CA GLU A 117 9.61 -1.92 14.39
C GLU A 117 10.58 -3.03 13.92
N PRO A 118 10.34 -4.33 14.18
CA PRO A 118 11.23 -5.38 13.67
C PRO A 118 11.33 -5.40 12.14
N VAL A 119 10.21 -5.19 11.45
CA VAL A 119 10.15 -5.19 9.98
C VAL A 119 10.79 -3.92 9.42
N ARG A 120 10.58 -2.78 10.08
CA ARG A 120 11.28 -1.52 9.74
C ARG A 120 12.80 -1.71 9.82
N ASN A 121 13.29 -2.23 10.94
CA ASN A 121 14.71 -2.43 11.17
C ASN A 121 15.32 -3.42 10.18
N GLU A 122 14.58 -4.46 9.81
CA GLU A 122 14.98 -5.39 8.76
C GLU A 122 15.16 -4.71 7.40
N ALA A 123 14.18 -3.91 6.97
CA ALA A 123 14.27 -3.17 5.71
C ALA A 123 15.47 -2.21 5.67
N ILE A 124 15.69 -1.49 6.78
CA ILE A 124 16.87 -0.63 6.95
C ILE A 124 18.15 -1.46 6.84
N GLY A 125 18.21 -2.58 7.56
CA GLY A 125 19.35 -3.49 7.57
C GLY A 125 19.69 -4.04 6.19
N ILE A 126 18.68 -4.37 5.37
CA ILE A 126 18.87 -4.79 3.98
C ILE A 126 19.42 -3.63 3.14
N ALA A 127 18.82 -2.43 3.28
CA ALA A 127 19.21 -1.27 2.49
C ALA A 127 20.64 -0.81 2.78
N VAL A 128 21.09 -0.77 4.05
CA VAL A 128 22.46 -0.36 4.39
C VAL A 128 23.53 -1.36 3.94
N GLN A 129 23.17 -2.62 3.68
CA GLN A 129 24.10 -3.62 3.15
C GLN A 129 24.33 -3.50 1.64
N ASN A 130 23.54 -2.67 0.94
CA ASN A 130 23.74 -2.39 -0.47
C ASN A 130 25.00 -1.51 -0.67
N GLU A 131 25.83 -1.87 -1.66
CA GLU A 131 27.10 -1.21 -1.92
C GLU A 131 26.94 0.25 -2.35
N GLU A 132 25.91 0.58 -3.14
CA GLU A 132 25.66 1.96 -3.59
C GLU A 132 25.21 2.85 -2.43
N ILE A 133 24.33 2.34 -1.56
CA ILE A 133 23.93 3.02 -0.33
C ILE A 133 25.13 3.23 0.60
N SER A 134 25.95 2.20 0.80
CA SER A 134 27.17 2.28 1.60
C SER A 134 28.16 3.30 1.03
N ALA A 135 28.34 3.32 -0.29
CA ALA A 135 29.18 4.29 -0.97
C ALA A 135 28.65 5.72 -0.81
N ALA A 136 27.32 5.92 -0.88
CA ALA A 136 26.71 7.22 -0.68
C ALA A 136 26.92 7.74 0.75
N PHE A 137 26.85 6.88 1.77
CA PHE A 137 27.20 7.26 3.15
C PHE A 137 28.68 7.61 3.29
N ALA A 138 29.58 6.86 2.66
CA ALA A 138 31.00 7.19 2.63
C ALA A 138 31.28 8.53 1.92
N ALA A 139 30.45 8.90 0.95
CA ALA A 139 30.52 10.16 0.22
C ALA A 139 29.88 11.36 0.97
N GLY A 140 29.34 11.15 2.17
CA GLY A 140 28.84 12.22 3.04
C GLY A 140 27.32 12.26 3.23
N ALA A 141 26.56 11.30 2.68
CA ALA A 141 25.16 11.16 3.06
C ALA A 141 25.07 10.77 4.55
N ASN A 142 24.16 11.41 5.31
CA ASN A 142 24.09 11.21 6.75
C ASN A 142 23.46 9.85 7.10
N ALA A 143 24.30 8.89 7.48
CA ALA A 143 23.88 7.56 7.92
C ALA A 143 23.36 7.50 9.37
N TYR A 144 23.53 8.58 10.15
CA TYR A 144 23.27 8.57 11.60
C TYR A 144 21.84 8.93 11.98
N ASP A 145 21.06 9.48 11.04
CA ASP A 145 19.65 9.78 11.28
C ASP A 145 18.78 8.54 11.03
N THR A 146 17.68 8.45 11.76
CA THR A 146 16.70 7.37 11.56
C THR A 146 16.02 7.57 10.20
N PRO A 147 16.16 6.64 9.24
CA PRO A 147 15.54 6.79 7.94
C PRO A 147 14.02 6.67 8.03
N SER A 148 13.33 7.35 7.12
CA SER A 148 11.92 7.11 6.88
C SER A 148 11.76 5.81 6.10
N VAL A 149 10.85 4.95 6.54
CA VAL A 149 10.51 3.67 5.88
C VAL A 149 9.04 3.70 5.51
N LYS A 150 8.78 3.68 4.20
CA LYS A 150 7.45 3.81 3.62
C LYS A 150 7.10 2.55 2.85
N ARG A 151 5.94 1.96 3.14
CA ARG A 151 5.41 0.86 2.33
C ARG A 151 4.80 1.39 1.04
N ILE A 152 5.07 0.68 -0.05
CA ILE A 152 4.43 0.85 -1.35
C ILE A 152 3.34 -0.20 -1.47
N LEU A 153 2.11 0.23 -1.81
CA LEU A 153 1.00 -0.68 -2.02
C LEU A 153 1.21 -1.50 -3.30
N PRO A 154 0.83 -2.79 -3.34
CA PRO A 154 1.01 -3.66 -4.50
C PRO A 154 0.45 -3.07 -5.81
N GLU A 155 -0.72 -2.44 -5.78
CA GLU A 155 -1.35 -1.78 -6.93
C GLU A 155 -0.57 -0.55 -7.44
N THR A 156 0.29 0.02 -6.60
CA THR A 156 1.23 1.07 -7.01
C THR A 156 2.51 0.46 -7.57
N ALA A 157 2.98 -0.64 -7.00
CA ALA A 157 4.13 -1.38 -7.51
C ALA A 157 3.86 -1.98 -8.91
N GLU A 158 2.64 -2.44 -9.18
CA GLU A 158 2.20 -2.96 -10.50
C GLU A 158 2.50 -2.02 -11.67
N LYS A 159 2.55 -0.71 -11.44
CA LYS A 159 2.83 0.28 -12.49
C LYS A 159 4.30 0.26 -12.96
N PHE A 160 5.19 -0.31 -12.15
CA PHE A 160 6.63 -0.28 -12.37
C PHE A 160 7.25 -1.68 -12.33
N TYR A 161 6.58 -2.66 -11.71
CA TYR A 161 7.10 -3.99 -11.44
C TYR A 161 5.98 -5.04 -11.21
N THR A 162 6.28 -6.19 -10.59
CA THR A 162 5.25 -7.16 -10.20
C THR A 162 4.50 -6.71 -8.94
N PRO A 163 3.23 -7.10 -8.75
CA PRO A 163 2.49 -6.83 -7.52
C PRO A 163 3.19 -7.50 -6.33
N LYS A 164 3.84 -6.69 -5.49
CA LYS A 164 4.43 -7.11 -4.22
C LYS A 164 4.63 -5.93 -3.28
N THR A 165 4.83 -6.24 -2.01
CA THR A 165 5.03 -5.24 -0.96
C THR A 165 6.48 -4.79 -0.98
N LEU A 166 6.72 -3.56 -1.44
CA LEU A 166 8.06 -2.95 -1.46
C LEU A 166 8.14 -1.85 -0.41
N PHE A 167 9.31 -1.67 0.19
CA PHE A 167 9.57 -0.60 1.15
C PHE A 167 10.57 0.40 0.57
N SER A 168 10.22 1.69 0.58
CA SER A 168 11.16 2.78 0.33
C SER A 168 11.82 3.16 1.65
N VAL A 169 13.14 2.99 1.74
CA VAL A 169 13.96 3.44 2.86
C VAL A 169 14.71 4.70 2.43
N THR A 170 14.47 5.81 3.11
CA THR A 170 14.98 7.14 2.70
C THR A 170 15.71 7.81 3.86
N TRP A 171 16.96 8.21 3.63
CA TRP A 171 17.78 8.99 4.57
C TRP A 171 17.66 10.50 4.31
N MET A 172 18.18 11.30 5.25
CA MET A 172 17.95 12.76 5.33
C MET A 172 18.13 13.51 4.01
N ASP A 173 17.35 14.59 3.86
CA ASP A 173 17.19 15.43 2.66
C ASP A 173 16.67 14.68 1.43
N SER A 174 16.18 13.44 1.60
CA SER A 174 15.84 12.54 0.49
C SER A 174 17.00 12.38 -0.49
N SER A 175 18.23 12.59 -0.01
CA SER A 175 19.46 12.56 -0.80
C SER A 175 19.80 11.15 -1.26
N VAL A 176 19.38 10.14 -0.48
CA VAL A 176 19.57 8.73 -0.77
C VAL A 176 18.32 7.95 -0.38
N SER A 177 17.83 7.12 -1.28
CA SER A 177 16.73 6.19 -1.05
C SER A 177 17.00 4.83 -1.67
N ALA A 178 16.54 3.77 -1.01
CA ALA A 178 16.56 2.41 -1.52
C ALA A 178 15.12 1.88 -1.61
N LEU A 179 14.79 1.23 -2.72
CA LEU A 179 13.61 0.38 -2.81
C LEU A 179 14.00 -1.04 -2.40
N VAL A 180 13.41 -1.52 -1.32
CA VAL A 180 13.67 -2.85 -0.76
C VAL A 180 12.50 -3.77 -1.07
N ASP A 181 12.81 -4.90 -1.69
CA ASP A 181 11.90 -6.03 -1.81
C ASP A 181 12.05 -6.91 -0.56
N MET A 182 11.00 -6.90 0.27
CA MET A 182 10.99 -7.63 1.53
C MET A 182 10.87 -9.14 1.34
N ASP A 183 10.32 -9.61 0.21
CA ASP A 183 10.14 -11.04 -0.06
C ASP A 183 11.47 -11.68 -0.49
N THR A 184 12.23 -10.98 -1.33
CA THR A 184 13.54 -11.44 -1.81
C THR A 184 14.70 -10.98 -0.93
N ARG A 185 14.45 -10.06 0.01
CA ARG A 185 15.44 -9.44 0.90
C ARG A 185 16.54 -8.70 0.13
N GLN A 186 16.17 -8.00 -0.93
CA GLN A 186 17.11 -7.31 -1.82
C GLN A 186 16.73 -5.86 -2.03
N VAL A 187 17.75 -5.02 -2.25
CA VAL A 187 17.55 -3.70 -2.83
C VAL A 187 17.35 -3.86 -4.34
N VAL A 188 16.22 -3.38 -4.85
CA VAL A 188 15.86 -3.50 -6.26
C VAL A 188 16.10 -2.21 -7.05
N GLU A 189 16.20 -1.07 -6.37
CA GLU A 189 16.49 0.23 -6.98
C GLU A 189 17.12 1.15 -5.92
N VAL A 190 18.03 2.03 -6.35
CA VAL A 190 18.65 3.06 -5.52
C VAL A 190 18.49 4.41 -6.21
N TRP A 191 18.08 5.43 -5.46
CA TRP A 191 18.11 6.82 -5.92
C TRP A 191 19.08 7.61 -5.07
N SER A 192 19.96 8.34 -5.74
CA SER A 192 20.86 9.31 -5.12
C SER A 192 20.69 10.66 -5.80
N GLY A 193 20.58 11.73 -5.01
CA GLY A 193 20.31 13.10 -5.46
C GLY A 193 21.55 13.83 -6.00
N ASN A 194 22.38 13.15 -6.79
CA ASN A 194 23.50 13.77 -7.50
C ASN A 194 23.08 14.30 -8.88
#